data_AF-A0A2D5ZG22-F1
#
_entry.id   AF-A0A2D5ZG22-F1
#
_cell.length_a   1.000
_cell.length_b   1.000
_cell.length_c   1.000
_cell.angle_alpha   90.00
_cell.angle_beta   90.00
_cell.angle_gamma   90.00
#
_symmetry.space_group_name_H-M   'P 1'
#
loop_
_entity.id
_entity.type
_entity.pdbx_description
1 polymer ?
#
loop_
_entity_poly.entity_id
_entity_poly.type
_entity_poly.pdbx_seq_one_letter_code
_entity_poly.pdbx_strand_id
1 'polypeptide(L)' 'MLALTRRIGEEVVIGDPRKPMGVIRVVEIHGDKVRLSFDFPRDVKINRRELAEQKARQLHEEPTSPTSPTSKDAQ' A
#
# COMPACT_ATOMS: atom_id res chain seq x y z
N MET A 1 3.93 2.66 -17.34
CA MET A 1 2.91 1.61 -17.12
C MET A 1 3.31 0.42 -17.96
N LEU A 2 3.46 -0.78 -17.37
CA LEU A 2 3.78 -2.02 -18.09
C LEU A 2 2.55 -2.94 -18.02
N ALA A 3 2.13 -3.49 -19.15
CA ALA A 3 0.99 -4.41 -19.24
C ALA A 3 1.47 -5.79 -19.71
N LEU A 4 1.10 -6.83 -18.98
CA LEU A 4 1.43 -8.22 -19.28
C LEU A 4 0.15 -9.04 -19.27
N THR A 5 -0.02 -9.89 -20.27
CA THR A 5 -1.15 -10.84 -20.31
C THR A 5 -0.72 -12.15 -19.66
N ARG A 6 -1.48 -12.62 -18.68
CA ARG A 6 -1.24 -13.87 -17.98
C ARG A 6 -2.50 -14.74 -17.98
N ARG A 7 -2.31 -16.04 -18.10
CA ARG A 7 -3.36 -17.07 -17.94
C ARG A 7 -3.43 -17.50 -16.48
N ILE A 8 -4.52 -18.21 -16.14
CA ILE A 8 -4.68 -18.83 -14.83
C ILE A 8 -3.49 -19.74 -14.54
N GLY A 9 -2.92 -19.60 -13.34
CA GLY A 9 -1.76 -20.36 -12.89
C GLY A 9 -0.41 -19.74 -13.26
N GLU A 10 -0.36 -18.75 -14.17
CA GLU A 10 0.88 -18.06 -14.52
C GLU A 10 1.25 -16.99 -13.49
N GLU A 11 2.56 -16.73 -13.42
CA GLU A 11 3.18 -15.85 -12.44
C GLU A 11 3.94 -14.71 -13.12
N VAL A 12 4.04 -13.60 -12.41
CA VAL A 12 4.82 -12.41 -12.75
C VAL A 12 5.77 -12.16 -11.60
N VAL A 13 7.07 -12.21 -11.89
CA VAL A 13 8.12 -11.92 -10.92
C VAL A 13 8.43 -10.42 -10.97
N ILE A 14 8.43 -9.78 -9.81
CA ILE A 14 8.75 -8.37 -9.64
C ILE A 14 10.14 -8.26 -9.03
N GLY A 15 11.04 -7.50 -9.68
CA GLY A 15 12.43 -7.32 -9.26
C GLY A 15 13.41 -8.19 -10.04
N ASP A 16 14.57 -8.48 -9.44
CA ASP A 16 15.61 -9.30 -10.06
C ASP A 16 15.16 -10.78 -10.07
N PRO A 17 15.22 -11.50 -11.21
CA PRO A 17 14.95 -12.93 -11.26
C PRO A 17 15.77 -13.78 -10.26
N ARG A 18 16.97 -13.33 -9.88
CA ARG A 18 17.84 -14.01 -8.91
C ARG A 18 17.50 -13.68 -7.46
N LYS A 19 16.81 -12.56 -7.22
CA LYS A 19 16.36 -12.07 -5.91
C LYS A 19 15.02 -11.35 -6.09
N PRO A 20 13.92 -12.11 -6.26
CA PRO A 20 12.62 -11.52 -6.54
C PRO A 20 12.16 -10.71 -5.33
N MET A 21 11.72 -9.48 -5.58
CA MET A 21 11.10 -8.64 -4.55
C MET A 21 9.68 -9.14 -4.22
N GLY A 22 9.04 -9.82 -5.16
CA GLY A 22 7.81 -10.54 -4.92
C GLY A 22 7.24 -11.15 -6.20
N VAL A 23 6.25 -12.00 -6.03
CA VAL A 23 5.60 -12.73 -7.11
C VAL A 23 4.10 -12.44 -7.10
N ILE A 24 3.56 -12.15 -8.27
CA ILE A 24 2.12 -11.99 -8.48
C ILE A 24 1.65 -13.17 -9.31
N ARG A 25 0.65 -13.91 -8.82
CA ARG A 25 0.09 -15.06 -9.54
C ARG A 25 -1.39 -14.87 -9.79
N VAL A 26 -1.82 -15.27 -10.98
CA VAL A 26 -3.25 -15.35 -11.33
C VAL A 26 -3.82 -16.65 -10.78
N VAL A 27 -4.63 -16.56 -9.74
CA VAL A 27 -5.22 -17.73 -9.07
C VAL A 27 -6.42 -18.25 -9.85
N GLU A 28 -7.34 -17.37 -10.22
CA GLU A 28 -8.58 -17.71 -10.91
C GLU A 28 -9.16 -16.47 -11.60
N ILE A 29 -9.92 -16.68 -12.66
CA ILE A 29 -10.66 -15.64 -13.39
C ILE A 29 -12.14 -16.02 -13.36
N HIS A 30 -12.96 -15.13 -12.83
CA HIS A 30 -14.41 -15.26 -12.72
C HIS A 30 -15.06 -14.14 -13.52
N GLY A 31 -15.31 -14.38 -14.81
CA GLY A 31 -15.87 -13.38 -15.72
C GLY A 31 -14.96 -12.15 -15.82
N ASP A 32 -15.39 -11.03 -15.27
CA ASP A 32 -14.68 -9.75 -15.20
C ASP A 32 -13.73 -9.64 -13.99
N LYS A 33 -13.90 -10.51 -12.97
CA LYS A 33 -13.12 -10.47 -11.74
C LYS A 33 -11.92 -11.40 -11.83
N VAL A 34 -10.77 -10.93 -11.36
CA VAL A 34 -9.54 -11.72 -11.30
C VAL A 34 -9.09 -11.84 -9.85
N ARG A 35 -8.79 -13.05 -9.41
CA ARG A 35 -8.15 -13.29 -8.12
C ARG A 35 -6.65 -13.36 -8.31
N LEU A 36 -5.95 -12.48 -7.61
CA LEU A 36 -4.50 -12.40 -7.62
C LEU A 36 -3.97 -12.78 -6.24
N SER A 37 -2.91 -13.59 -6.22
CA SER A 37 -2.11 -13.79 -5.01
C SER A 37 -0.83 -12.97 -5.11
N PHE A 38 -0.45 -12.36 -4.00
CA PHE A 38 0.73 -11.53 -3.85
C PHE A 38 1.64 -12.22 -2.83
N ASP A 39 2.77 -12.75 -3.30
CA ASP A 39 3.79 -13.32 -2.45
C ASP A 39 4.94 -12.32 -2.34
N PHE A 40 4.94 -11.56 -1.25
CA PHE A 40 5.95 -10.55 -0.96
C PHE A 40 6.46 -10.75 0.47
N PRO A 41 7.73 -10.42 0.73
CA PRO A 41 8.27 -10.42 2.07
C PRO A 41 7.55 -9.38 2.96
N ARG A 42 7.60 -9.59 4.28
CA ARG A 42 6.76 -8.89 5.27
C ARG A 42 7.04 -7.38 5.39
N ASP A 43 8.18 -6.93 4.89
CA ASP A 43 8.57 -5.52 4.81
C ASP A 43 7.77 -4.76 3.74
N VAL A 44 7.21 -5.44 2.74
CA VAL A 44 6.43 -4.84 1.67
C VAL A 44 4.95 -4.74 2.06
N LYS A 45 4.45 -3.51 2.22
CA LYS A 45 3.03 -3.25 2.51
C LYS A 45 2.17 -3.39 1.24
N ILE A 46 1.29 -4.38 1.21
CA ILE A 46 0.28 -4.55 0.15
C ILE A 46 -1.04 -3.94 0.63
N ASN A 47 -1.54 -2.92 -0.08
CA ASN A 47 -2.81 -2.27 0.24
C ASN A 47 -3.73 -2.28 -0.98
N ARG A 48 -5.02 -2.48 -0.75
CA ARG A 48 -6.04 -2.23 -1.78
C ARG A 48 -6.22 -0.72 -1.93
N ARG A 49 -6.33 -0.24 -3.17
CA ARG A 49 -6.35 1.21 -3.46
C ARG A 49 -7.48 1.91 -2.71
N GLU A 50 -8.63 1.27 -2.58
CA GLU A 50 -9.80 1.78 -1.85
C GLU A 50 -9.58 1.93 -0.33
N LEU A 51 -8.61 1.21 0.25
CA LEU A 51 -8.27 1.30 1.68
C LEU A 51 -7.03 2.17 1.96
N ALA A 52 -6.22 2.44 0.94
CA ALA A 52 -5.01 3.26 1.08
C ALA A 52 -5.33 4.75 1.28
N GLU A 53 -6.40 5.26 0.65
CA GLU A 53 -6.80 6.67 0.78
C GLU A 53 -7.25 7.06 2.20
N GLN A 54 -7.87 6.14 2.94
CA GLN A 54 -8.30 6.41 4.32
C GLN A 54 -7.12 6.50 5.30
N LYS A 55 -6.07 5.67 5.11
CA LYS A 55 -4.86 5.69 5.96
C LYS A 55 -3.96 6.89 5.67
N ALA A 56 -3.91 7.38 4.44
CA ALA A 56 -3.13 8.58 4.10
C ALA A 56 -3.69 9.86 4.75
N ARG A 57 -5.02 9.94 4.97
CA ARG A 57 -5.66 11.08 5.64
C ARG A 57 -5.48 11.12 7.16
N GLN A 58 -5.23 9.98 7.82
CA GLN A 58 -5.11 9.93 9.28
C GLN A 58 -3.72 10.30 9.83
N LEU A 59 -2.68 10.33 8.99
CA LEU A 59 -1.32 10.71 9.43
C LEU A 59 -1.07 12.22 9.50
N HIS A 60 -2.02 13.08 9.13
CA HIS A 60 -1.82 14.54 9.06
C HIS A 60 -2.52 15.37 10.16
N GLU A 61 -3.18 14.76 11.13
CA GLU A 61 -3.70 15.48 12.31
C GLU A 61 -2.90 15.10 13.56
N GLU A 62 -1.66 15.58 13.64
CA GLU A 62 -1.17 16.02 14.95
C GLU A 62 -1.89 17.34 15.27
N PRO A 63 -2.67 17.42 16.36
CA PRO A 63 -3.10 18.70 16.88
C PRO A 63 -1.87 19.38 17.46
N THR A 64 -1.14 20.15 16.66
CA THR A 64 -0.30 21.22 17.19
C THR A 64 -1.24 22.23 17.83
N SER A 65 -1.57 22.02 19.10
CA SER A 65 -2.23 23.03 19.92
C SER A 65 -1.32 24.25 19.97
N PRO A 66 -1.72 25.41 19.42
CA PRO A 66 -1.01 26.65 19.62
C PRO A 66 -1.61 27.32 20.85
N THR A 67 -0.96 27.24 22.01
CA THR A 67 -1.30 28.16 23.10
C THR A 67 -0.09 28.44 23.98
N SER A 68 0.79 29.30 23.47
CA SER A 68 1.39 30.32 24.32
C SER A 68 0.41 31.48 24.45
N PRO A 69 0.21 32.00 25.66
CA PRO A 69 0.11 33.44 25.83
C PRO A 69 1.09 33.90 26.91
N THR A 70 2.04 34.69 26.46
CA THR A 70 2.78 35.66 27.27
C THR A 70 1.81 36.71 27.83
N SER A 71 1.80 36.91 29.16
CA SER A 71 1.63 38.21 29.87
C SER A 71 1.51 37.92 31.38
N LYS A 72 2.49 38.28 32.22
CA LYS A 72 2.72 39.59 32.84
C LYS A 72 1.53 40.03 33.74
N ASP A 73 1.65 39.82 35.05
CA ASP A 73 1.34 40.82 36.09
C ASP A 73 1.57 40.32 37.53
N ALA A 74 2.28 41.17 38.29
CA ALA A 74 2.17 41.50 39.71
C ALA A 74 1.95 40.42 40.80
N GLN A 75 2.99 40.18 41.60
CA GLN A 75 3.04 40.60 43.01
C GLN A 75 4.45 40.49 43.59
#